data_AF-A0A3D4LJF3-F1
#
_entry.id   AF-A0A3D4LJF3-F1
#
_cell.length_a   1.000
_cell.length_b   1.000
_cell.length_c   1.000
_cell.angle_alpha   90.00
_cell.angle_beta   90.00
_cell.angle_gamma   90.00
#
_symmetry.space_group_name_H-M   'P 1'
#
loop_
_entity.id
_entity.type
_entity.pdbx_description
1 polymer ?
#
loop_
_entity_poly.entity_id
_entity_poly.type
_entity_poly.pdbx_seq_one_letter_code
_entity_poly.pdbx_strand_id
1 'polypeptide(L)' 'MTTVLVDNTPLRSSKTDNSTDLGPCKAGDLVYIYNDNSDEIWANVYAARLGKYGYIRLVNLDLDNMEPASIDY' A
#
# COMPACT_ATOMS: atom_id res chain seq x y z
N MET A 1 -8.98 -2.95 3.22
CA MET A 1 -9.18 -3.73 1.96
C MET A 1 -7.84 -4.27 1.52
N THR A 2 -7.81 -5.39 0.81
CA THR A 2 -6.58 -5.97 0.24
C THR A 2 -6.49 -5.62 -1.24
N THR A 3 -5.30 -5.25 -1.71
CA THR A 3 -5.03 -5.03 -3.14
C THR A 3 -3.63 -5.53 -3.50
N VAL A 4 -3.32 -5.49 -4.79
CA VAL A 4 -2.00 -5.75 -5.36
C VAL A 4 -1.31 -4.45 -5.73
N LEU A 5 0.01 -4.43 -5.56
CA LEU A 5 0.87 -3.40 -6.15
C LEU A 5 0.95 -3.58 -7.67
N VAL A 6 0.75 -2.52 -8.42
CA VAL A 6 0.92 -2.54 -9.89
C VAL A 6 2.34 -2.18 -10.33
N ASP A 7 3.10 -1.50 -9.47
CA ASP A 7 4.47 -1.05 -9.75
C ASP A 7 5.46 -1.32 -8.61
N ASN A 8 6.74 -1.39 -8.97
CA ASN A 8 7.84 -1.49 -8.00
C ASN A 8 8.03 -0.13 -7.32
N THR A 9 7.96 -0.11 -5.99
CA THR A 9 8.09 1.13 -5.20
C THR A 9 8.61 0.82 -3.80
N PRO A 10 9.36 1.73 -3.17
CA PRO A 10 9.66 1.62 -1.75
C PRO A 10 8.41 1.84 -0.90
N LEU A 11 8.35 1.17 0.26
CA LEU A 11 7.44 1.52 1.34
C LEU A 11 7.98 2.75 2.07
N ARG A 12 7.17 3.79 2.20
CA ARG A 12 7.57 5.08 2.77
C ARG A 12 7.15 5.22 4.23
N SER A 13 7.99 5.84 5.06
CA SER A 13 7.66 6.10 6.46
C SER A 13 6.66 7.25 6.68
N SER A 14 6.46 8.11 5.67
CA SER A 14 5.50 9.22 5.72
C SER A 14 4.93 9.56 4.33
N LYS A 15 3.87 10.38 4.26
CA LYS A 15 3.19 10.81 3.03
C LYS A 15 3.99 11.84 2.22
N THR A 16 5.24 11.53 1.88
CA THR A 16 6.13 12.41 1.10
C THR A 16 7.19 11.60 0.38
N ASP A 17 7.61 12.11 -0.78
CA ASP A 17 8.62 11.46 -1.62
C ASP A 17 10.00 11.40 -0.97
N ASN A 18 10.26 12.32 -0.04
CA ASN A 18 11.53 12.44 0.66
C ASN A 18 11.55 11.67 1.99
N SER A 19 10.59 10.77 2.24
CA SER A 19 10.60 9.98 3.47
C SER A 19 11.64 8.85 3.42
N THR A 20 11.97 8.34 4.60
CA THR A 20 12.77 7.13 4.76
C THR A 20 12.13 5.96 4.01
N ASP A 21 12.97 5.19 3.30
CA ASP A 21 12.61 3.93 2.69
C ASP A 21 12.62 2.83 3.77
N LEU A 22 11.48 2.18 3.97
CA LEU A 22 11.30 1.09 4.92
C LEU A 22 11.59 -0.29 4.30
N GLY A 23 11.71 -0.33 2.97
CA GLY A 23 12.04 -1.52 2.18
C GLY A 23 11.33 -1.51 0.82
N PRO A 24 11.89 -2.25 -0.17
CA PRO A 24 11.28 -2.34 -1.50
C PRO A 24 10.02 -3.20 -1.48
N CYS A 25 8.96 -2.72 -2.12
CA CYS A 25 7.79 -3.47 -2.53
C CYS A 25 7.85 -3.73 -4.05
N LYS A 26 7.37 -4.89 -4.49
CA LYS A 26 7.38 -5.28 -5.89
C LYS A 26 5.96 -5.33 -6.45
N ALA A 27 5.83 -5.10 -7.74
CA ALA A 27 4.57 -5.36 -8.46
C ALA A 27 4.11 -6.81 -8.22
N GLY A 28 2.82 -6.99 -7.99
CA GLY A 28 2.19 -8.25 -7.62
C GLY A 28 2.20 -8.58 -6.12
N ASP A 29 2.91 -7.82 -5.28
CA ASP A 29 2.83 -8.00 -3.82
C ASP A 29 1.43 -7.61 -3.31
N LEU A 30 0.89 -8.40 -2.39
CA LEU A 30 -0.34 -8.08 -1.67
C LEU A 30 -0.07 -7.06 -0.56
N VAL A 31 -0.93 -6.05 -0.48
CA VAL A 31 -0.91 -5.02 0.56
C VAL A 31 -2.31 -4.81 1.11
N TYR A 32 -2.38 -4.41 2.39
CA TYR A 32 -3.64 -4.09 3.04
C TYR A 32 -3.76 -2.58 3.20
N ILE A 33 -4.78 -1.98 2.58
CA ILE A 33 -5.09 -0.55 2.67
C ILE A 33 -5.99 -0.31 3.89
N TYR A 34 -5.57 0.66 4.73
CA TYR A 34 -6.30 1.10 5.92
C TYR A 34 -7.07 2.40 5.72
N ASN A 35 -6.64 3.24 4.77
CA ASN A 35 -7.35 4.46 4.43
C ASN A 35 -7.18 4.78 2.93
N ASP A 36 -8.30 4.90 2.24
CA ASP A 36 -8.47 5.25 0.83
C ASP A 36 -9.25 6.58 0.73
N ASN A 37 -8.73 7.65 1.36
CA ASN A 37 -9.30 8.97 1.16
C ASN A 37 -9.06 9.42 -0.29
N SER A 38 -10.13 9.69 -1.03
CA SER A 38 -10.11 10.05 -2.46
C SER A 38 -9.30 11.31 -2.79
N ASP A 39 -9.09 12.19 -1.81
CA ASP A 39 -8.36 13.46 -1.99
C ASP A 39 -6.86 13.34 -1.70
N GLU A 40 -6.39 12.17 -1.26
CA GLU A 40 -4.98 11.92 -0.96
C GLU A 40 -4.28 11.19 -2.10
N ILE A 41 -3.00 11.50 -2.35
CA ILE A 41 -2.17 10.76 -3.31
C ILE A 41 -1.43 9.57 -2.67
N TRP A 42 -1.59 9.36 -1.36
CA TRP A 42 -0.91 8.34 -0.55
C TRP A 42 -1.91 7.49 0.23
N ALA A 43 -1.81 6.18 0.15
CA ALA A 43 -2.51 5.25 1.05
C ALA A 43 -1.63 4.87 2.23
N ASN A 44 -2.23 4.72 3.41
CA ASN A 44 -1.62 4.00 4.53
C ASN A 44 -1.84 2.49 4.32
N VAL A 45 -0.75 1.74 4.25
CA VAL A 45 -0.78 0.31 3.92
C VAL A 45 0.04 -0.53 4.89
N TYR A 46 -0.35 -1.80 5.03
CA TYR A 46 0.51 -2.85 5.56
C TYR A 46 1.06 -3.68 4.40
N ALA A 47 2.38 -3.71 4.26
CA ALA A 47 3.07 -4.54 3.29
C ALA A 47 3.35 -5.91 3.91
N ALA A 48 2.53 -6.92 3.56
CA ALA A 48 2.60 -8.26 4.14
C ALA A 48 3.99 -8.88 4.02
N ARG A 49 4.64 -8.72 2.85
CA ARG A 49 5.98 -9.24 2.59
C ARG A 49 7.06 -8.62 3.49
N LEU A 50 6.91 -7.35 3.85
CA LEU A 50 7.86 -6.65 4.71
C LEU A 50 7.50 -6.75 6.19
N GLY A 51 6.27 -7.14 6.51
CA GLY A 51 5.75 -7.15 7.87
C GLY A 51 5.66 -5.75 8.49
N LYS A 52 5.48 -4.70 7.68
CA LYS A 52 5.57 -3.29 8.11
C LYS A 52 4.40 -2.46 7.60
N TYR A 53 4.08 -1.44 8.38
CA TYR A 53 3.17 -0.36 8.00
C TYR A 53 3.93 0.81 7.39
N GLY A 54 3.32 1.48 6.42
CA GLY A 54 3.88 2.66 5.79
C GLY A 54 2.95 3.23 4.74
N TYR A 55 3.50 4.06 3.86
CA TYR A 55 2.77 4.77 2.84
C TYR A 55 3.21 4.34 1.44
N ILE A 56 2.24 4.16 0.56
CA ILE A 56 2.43 3.89 -0.87
C ILE A 56 1.58 4.91 -1.64
N ARG A 57 2.06 5.39 -2.78
CA ARG A 57 1.25 6.26 -3.63
C ARG A 57 0.08 5.49 -4.24
N LEU A 58 -1.09 6.11 -4.32
CA LEU A 58 -2.30 5.47 -4.87
C LEU A 58 -2.10 4.94 -6.29
N VAL A 59 -1.36 5.66 -7.14
CA VAL A 59 -1.06 5.25 -8.51
C VAL A 59 -0.31 3.91 -8.61
N ASN A 60 0.33 3.47 -7.53
CA ASN A 60 1.06 2.20 -7.49
C ASN A 60 0.18 1.02 -7.02
N LEU A 61 -1.11 1.25 -6.75
CA LEU A 61 -2.06 0.28 -6.21
C LEU A 61 -3.18 0.01 -7.21
N ASP A 62 -3.63 -1.24 -7.32
CA ASP A 62 -4.81 -1.59 -8.11
C ASP A 62 -6.08 -1.29 -7.31
N LEU A 63 -6.52 -0.04 -7.36
CA LEU A 63 -7.71 0.40 -6.61
C LEU A 63 -9.03 -0.09 -7.22
N ASP A 64 -9.01 -0.51 -8.49
CA ASP A 64 -10.22 -0.97 -9.18
C ASP A 64 -10.59 -2.42 -8.78
N ASN A 65 -9.61 -3.21 -8.33
CA ASN A 65 -9.78 -4.61 -7.94
C ASN A 65 -9.47 -4.86 -6.45
N MET A 66 -9.97 -4.00 -5.56
CA MET A 66 -9.80 -4.15 -4.12
C MET A 66 -10.74 -5.21 -3.55
N GLU A 67 -10.20 -6.20 -2.84
CA GLU A 67 -10.98 -7.19 -2.12
C GLU A 67 -11.23 -6.73 -0.68
N PRO A 68 -12.44 -6.92 -0.11
CA PRO A 68 -12.63 -6.70 1.32
C PRO A 68 -11.65 -7.59 2.10
N ALA A 69 -11.10 -7.07 3.20
CA ALA A 69 -10.27 -7.90 4.04
C ALA A 69 -11.12 -9.07 4.53
N SER A 70 -10.67 -10.32 4.31
CA SER A 70 -11.36 -11.51 4.78
C SER A 70 -11.54 -11.37 6.30
N ILE A 71 -12.79 -11.10 6.73
CA ILE A 71 -13.18 -11.27 8.13
C ILE A 71 -13.55 -12.74 8.21
N ASP A 72 -12.60 -13.57 8.64
CA ASP A 72 -12.94 -14.89 9.17
C ASP A 72 -13.77 -14.64 10.45
N TYR A 73 -15.06 -15.00 10.40
CA TYR A 73 -16.01 -14.91 11.52
C TYR A 73 -15.80 -16.01 12.56
#